data_AF-A0A1A2ZPF8-F1
#
_entry.id   AF-A0A1A2ZPF8-F1
#
_cell.length_a   1.000
_cell.length_b   1.000
_cell.length_c   1.000
_cell.angle_alpha   90.00
_cell.angle_beta   90.00
_cell.angle_gamma   90.00
#
_symmetry.space_group_name_H-M   'P 1'
#
loop_
_entity.id
_entity.type
_entity.pdbx_description
1 polymer ?
#
loop_
_entity_poly.entity_id
_entity_poly.type
_entity_poly.pdbx_seq_one_letter_code
_entity_poly.pdbx_strand_id
1 'polypeptide(L)'
;MDAFRTGQRAEHARLLARAAQRSAAKSLDRSADSHERTANAYDEAAEHDNPASDEYREHAAVHREFAREDRQIAERLRRMADIGPMDFVVL
;
A
#
# COMPACT_ATOMS: atom_id res chain seq x y z
N MET A 1 -8.66 25.02 31.60
CA MET A 1 -8.65 25.52 30.21
C MET A 1 -7.68 24.74 29.34
N ASP A 2 -6.47 24.42 29.81
CA ASP A 2 -5.44 23.75 28.99
C ASP A 2 -5.77 22.29 28.63
N ALA A 3 -6.28 21.49 29.57
CA ALA A 3 -6.63 20.09 29.32
C ALA A 3 -7.68 19.90 28.19
N PHE A 4 -8.67 20.80 28.11
CA PHE A 4 -9.69 20.78 27.06
C PHE A 4 -9.12 21.12 25.68
N ARG A 5 -8.25 22.14 25.61
CA ARG A 5 -7.56 22.51 24.36
C ARG A 5 -6.58 21.42 23.90
N THR A 6 -5.90 20.77 24.84
CA THR A 6 -5.02 19.62 24.55
C THR A 6 -5.82 18.43 24.02
N GLY A 7 -6.98 18.14 24.60
CA GLY A 7 -7.88 17.09 24.10
C GLY A 7 -8.37 17.33 22.66
N GLN A 8 -8.77 18.56 22.34
CA GLN A 8 -9.18 18.91 20.97
C GLN A 8 -8.04 18.76 19.96
N ARG A 9 -6.82 19.18 20.33
CA ARG A 9 -5.63 19.02 19.48
C ARG A 9 -5.30 17.55 19.24
N ALA A 10 -5.40 16.71 20.27
CA ALA A 10 -5.14 15.29 20.17
C ALA A 10 -6.14 14.60 19.21
N GLU A 11 -7.45 14.89 19.34
CA GLU A 11 -8.44 14.30 18.44
C GLU A 11 -8.27 14.80 17.00
N HIS A 12 -7.97 16.09 16.80
CA HIS A 12 -7.70 16.61 15.47
C HIS A 12 -6.48 15.94 14.82
N ALA A 13 -5.38 15.77 15.57
CA ALA A 13 -4.21 15.05 15.09
C ALA A 13 -4.53 13.59 14.73
N ARG A 14 -5.38 12.93 15.52
CA ARG A 14 -5.83 11.56 15.27
C ARG A 14 -6.63 11.45 13.96
N LEU A 15 -7.55 12.38 13.71
CA LEU A 15 -8.32 12.41 12.47
C LEU A 15 -7.44 12.65 11.24
N LEU A 16 -6.46 13.55 11.35
CA LEU A 16 -5.49 13.81 10.29
C LEU A 16 -4.63 12.57 10.00
N ALA A 17 -4.13 11.88 11.03
CA ALA A 17 -3.36 10.65 10.88
C ALA A 17 -4.16 9.56 10.15
N ARG A 18 -5.42 9.37 10.52
CA ARG A 18 -6.33 8.41 9.87
C ARG A 18 -6.58 8.77 8.40
N ALA A 19 -6.79 10.04 8.10
CA ALA A 19 -6.95 10.51 6.73
C ALA A 19 -5.68 10.28 5.90
N ALA A 20 -4.51 10.56 6.47
CA ALA A 20 -3.22 10.32 5.82
C ALA A 20 -2.98 8.83 5.54
N GLN A 21 -3.25 7.95 6.50
CA GLN A 21 -3.14 6.50 6.33
C GLN A 21 -4.06 5.98 5.22
N ARG A 22 -5.32 6.43 5.17
CA ARG A 22 -6.25 6.06 4.08
C ARG A 22 -5.80 6.57 2.72
N SER A 23 -5.23 7.78 2.67
CA SER A 23 -4.67 8.34 1.44
C SER A 23 -3.47 7.52 0.94
N ALA A 24 -2.54 7.19 1.85
CA ALA A 24 -1.38 6.36 1.54
C ALA A 24 -1.80 4.96 1.06
N ALA A 25 -2.80 4.33 1.70
CA ALA A 25 -3.33 3.03 1.25
C ALA A 25 -3.85 3.09 -0.19
N LYS A 26 -4.62 4.13 -0.56
CA LYS A 26 -5.09 4.32 -1.95
C LYS A 26 -3.95 4.53 -2.94
N SER A 27 -2.88 5.20 -2.52
CA SER A 27 -1.70 5.39 -3.37
C SER A 27 -0.99 4.07 -3.64
N LEU A 28 -0.88 3.20 -2.63
CA LEU A 28 -0.30 1.87 -2.77
C LEU A 28 -1.17 0.95 -3.61
N ASP A 29 -2.51 1.01 -3.49
CA ASP A 29 -3.38 0.24 -4.39
C ASP A 29 -3.13 0.62 -5.87
N ARG A 30 -2.97 1.91 -6.18
CA ARG A 30 -2.63 2.39 -7.53
C ARG A 30 -1.23 1.96 -7.98
N SER A 31 -0.27 1.93 -7.06
CA SER A 31 1.09 1.47 -7.31
C SER A 31 1.10 -0.02 -7.65
N ALA A 32 0.36 -0.83 -6.88
CA ALA A 32 0.17 -2.25 -7.16
C ALA A 32 -0.45 -2.51 -8.52
N ASP A 33 -1.51 -1.77 -8.89
CA ASP A 33 -2.11 -1.87 -10.22
C ASP A 33 -1.13 -1.50 -11.34
N SER A 34 -0.23 -0.53 -11.08
CA SER A 34 0.82 -0.18 -12.03
C SER A 34 1.84 -1.29 -12.19
N HIS A 35 2.26 -1.92 -11.09
CA HIS A 35 3.17 -3.05 -11.11
C HIS A 35 2.58 -4.25 -11.85
N GLU A 36 1.30 -4.58 -11.65
CA GLU A 36 0.62 -5.64 -12.40
C GLU A 36 0.58 -5.33 -13.91
N ARG A 37 0.28 -4.09 -14.30
CA ARG A 37 0.33 -3.70 -15.72
C ARG A 37 1.73 -3.85 -16.31
N THR A 38 2.76 -3.47 -15.57
CA THR A 38 4.15 -3.65 -16.00
C THR A 38 4.52 -5.12 -16.10
N ALA A 39 4.11 -5.96 -15.14
CA ALA A 39 4.34 -7.40 -15.18
C ALA A 39 3.69 -8.04 -16.42
N ASN A 40 2.44 -7.66 -16.73
CA ASN A 40 1.75 -8.17 -17.91
C ASN A 40 2.46 -7.75 -19.21
N ALA A 41 2.97 -6.52 -19.29
CA ALA A 41 3.74 -6.08 -20.46
C ALA A 41 5.03 -6.90 -20.65
N TYR A 42 5.68 -7.32 -19.57
CA TYR A 42 6.83 -8.22 -19.63
C TYR A 42 6.43 -9.64 -20.05
N ASP A 43 5.33 -10.18 -19.54
CA ASP A 43 4.82 -11.49 -19.98
C ASP A 43 4.48 -11.48 -21.48
N GLU A 44 3.79 -10.44 -21.97
CA GLU A 44 3.50 -10.25 -23.40
C GLU A 44 4.80 -10.21 -24.21
N ALA A 45 5.84 -9.50 -23.73
CA ALA A 45 7.14 -9.48 -24.39
C ALA A 45 7.84 -10.85 -24.40
N ALA A 46 7.61 -11.68 -23.37
CA ALA A 46 8.17 -13.02 -23.25
C ALA A 46 7.53 -14.04 -24.22
N GLU A 47 6.27 -13.81 -24.64
CA GLU A 47 5.54 -14.70 -25.56
C GLU A 47 6.03 -14.62 -27.02
N HIS A 48 6.74 -13.55 -27.40
CA HIS A 48 7.20 -13.32 -28.78
C HIS A 48 8.46 -14.12 -29.19
N ASP A 49 8.69 -15.30 -28.60
CA ASP A 49 9.81 -16.23 -28.89
C ASP A 49 11.18 -15.52 -28.88
N ASN A 50 11.33 -14.58 -27.94
CA ASN A 50 12.51 -13.75 -27.77
C ASN A 50 13.60 -14.52 -27.00
N PRO A 51 14.89 -14.47 -27.40
CA PRO A 51 15.99 -15.02 -26.61
C PRO A 51 16.07 -14.49 -25.16
N ALA A 52 15.44 -13.35 -24.85
CA ALA A 52 15.32 -12.78 -23.52
C ALA A 52 14.02 -13.16 -22.78
N SER A 53 13.25 -14.14 -23.26
CA SER A 53 11.95 -14.56 -22.67
C SER A 53 12.05 -14.85 -21.17
N ASP A 54 13.11 -15.52 -20.73
CA ASP A 54 13.31 -15.85 -19.32
C ASP A 54 13.62 -14.62 -18.44
N GLU A 55 14.40 -13.66 -18.96
CA GLU A 55 14.66 -12.38 -18.28
C GLU A 55 13.37 -11.57 -18.11
N TYR A 56 12.51 -11.54 -19.14
CA TYR A 56 11.21 -10.87 -19.04
C TYR A 56 10.28 -11.54 -18.03
N ARG A 57 10.25 -12.88 -17.98
CA ARG A 57 9.47 -13.60 -16.95
C ARG A 57 9.97 -13.27 -15.54
N GLU A 58 11.29 -13.15 -15.35
CA GLU A 58 11.86 -12.73 -14.07
C GLU A 58 11.43 -11.31 -13.70
N HIS A 59 11.50 -10.36 -14.64
CA HIS A 59 11.01 -9.00 -14.43
C HIS A 59 9.51 -8.96 -14.09
N ALA A 60 8.68 -9.76 -14.78
CA ALA A 60 7.27 -9.86 -14.48
C ALA A 60 7.02 -10.38 -13.06
N ALA A 61 7.78 -11.39 -12.62
CA ALA A 61 7.69 -11.94 -11.27
C ALA A 61 8.05 -10.90 -10.20
N VAL A 62 9.12 -10.12 -10.40
CA VAL A 62 9.53 -9.03 -9.48
C VAL A 62 8.44 -7.97 -9.36
N HIS A 63 7.83 -7.56 -10.47
CA HIS A 63 6.74 -6.60 -10.40
C HIS A 63 5.51 -7.14 -9.68
N ARG A 64 5.17 -8.42 -9.84
CA ARG A 64 4.09 -9.05 -9.07
C ARG A 64 4.38 -9.11 -7.57
N GLU A 65 5.64 -9.31 -7.20
CA GLU A 65 6.07 -9.23 -5.81
C GLU A 65 5.85 -7.82 -5.24
N PHE A 66 6.27 -6.76 -5.94
CA PHE A 66 6.01 -5.39 -5.52
C PHE A 66 4.51 -5.08 -5.41
N ALA A 67 3.69 -5.54 -6.37
CA ALA A 67 2.25 -5.38 -6.29
C ALA A 67 1.63 -6.05 -5.05
N ARG A 68 2.14 -7.23 -4.69
CA ARG A 68 1.71 -7.97 -3.50
C ARG A 68 2.11 -7.22 -2.22
N GLU A 69 3.33 -6.72 -2.14
CA GLU A 69 3.81 -5.93 -1.00
C GLU A 69 3.01 -4.64 -0.82
N ASP A 70 2.78 -3.90 -1.90
CA ASP A 70 1.99 -2.67 -1.89
C ASP A 70 0.57 -2.93 -1.35
N ARG A 71 -0.08 -4.01 -1.79
CA ARG A 71 -1.41 -4.42 -1.29
C ARG A 71 -1.38 -4.76 0.21
N GLN A 72 -0.34 -5.46 0.68
CA GLN A 72 -0.19 -5.79 2.10
C GLN A 72 0.00 -4.54 2.97
N ILE A 73 0.82 -3.59 2.51
CA ILE A 73 1.04 -2.32 3.22
C ILE A 73 -0.24 -1.49 3.20
N ALA A 74 -0.95 -1.43 2.07
CA ALA A 74 -2.22 -0.73 1.96
C ALA A 74 -3.26 -1.27 2.95
N GLU A 75 -3.36 -2.60 3.08
CA GLU A 75 -4.24 -3.25 4.05
C GLU A 75 -3.85 -2.94 5.50
N ARG A 76 -2.56 -2.95 5.81
CA ARG A 76 -2.06 -2.55 7.14
C ARG A 76 -2.42 -1.10 7.47
N LEU A 77 -2.27 -0.19 6.52
CA LEU A 77 -2.63 1.22 6.70
C LEU A 77 -4.14 1.41 6.88
N ARG A 78 -4.97 0.64 6.17
CA ARG A 78 -6.43 0.61 6.42
C ARG A 78 -6.74 0.18 7.85
N ARG A 79 -6.14 -0.92 8.31
CA ARG A 79 -6.31 -1.40 9.71
C ARG A 79 -5.87 -0.35 10.72
N MET A 80 -4.74 0.32 10.53
CA MET A 80 -4.28 1.40 11.43
C MET A 80 -5.20 2.65 11.41
N ALA A 81 -5.88 2.91 10.30
CA ALA A 81 -6.83 4.01 10.22
C ALA A 81 -8.15 3.69 10.94
N ASP A 82 -8.56 2.43 10.90
CA ASP A 82 -9.81 1.96 11.50
C ASP A 82 -9.67 1.73 13.01
N ILE A 83 -8.59 1.05 13.39
CA ILE A 83 -8.21 0.71 14.77
C ILE A 83 -7.36 1.87 15.29
N GLY A 84 -7.88 2.70 16.20
CA GLY A 84 -7.07 3.80 16.75
C GLY A 84 -5.82 3.27 17.48
N PRO A 85 -4.81 4.11 17.76
CA PRO A 85 -3.59 3.68 18.46
C PRO A 85 -3.81 3.07 19.86
N MET A 86 -5.02 3.16 20.42
CA MET A 86 -5.38 2.64 21.75
C MET A 86 -5.93 1.21 21.74
N ASP A 87 -6.32 0.68 20.58
CA ASP A 87 -6.89 -0.68 20.47
C ASP A 87 -5.82 -1.76 20.24
N PHE A 88 -4.54 -1.36 20.10
CA PHE A 88 -3.40 -2.28 20.00
C PHE A 88 -2.88 -2.77 21.37
N VAL A 89 -3.42 -2.26 22.49
CA VAL A 89 -2.94 -2.55 23.86
C VAL A 89 -3.74 -3.67 24.55
N VAL A 90 -4.79 -4.20 23.91
CA VAL A 90 -5.56 -5.33 24.44
C VAL A 90 -5.60 -6.43 23.40
N LEU A 91 -4.54 -7.23 23.31
CA LEU A 91 -4.55 -8.66 22.95
C LEU A 91 -3.22 -9.29 23.39
#